data_AF-A0A9D9YC35-F1
#
_entry.id   AF-A0A9D9YC35-F1
#
_cell.length_a   1.000
_cell.length_b   1.000
_cell.length_c   1.000
_cell.angle_alpha   90.00
_cell.angle_beta   90.00
_cell.angle_gamma   90.00
#
_symmetry.space_group_name_H-M   'P 1'
#
loop_
_entity.id
_entity.type
_entity.pdbx_description
1 polymer ?
#
loop_
_entity_poly.entity_id
_entity_poly.type
_entity_poly.pdbx_seq_one_letter_code
_entity_poly.pdbx_strand_id
1 'polypeptide(L)'
;MPQSSKKTNGSDDSTVALKKVSLKRTKGPTKKAKVLKVKKIMVLDTNVPLHDPNCLRCFDDNDIVIPLVVITEIDQFKKGSDTINLNARSFLRQLDKISSREGFNGGVSLGKGMGILTVVLNKPYSEFVKVQLYPESVDNSIINIAYELKLKHQNRQVVLVSKDVNVLVKARSLGIIAQDFLFEKVSNVDFLSEEIKTIKVPEELIDMLYKNQEVSYPIKGAAANQNFILKCVHGNKTAMVVHFGGALKLIKKDGMYAFNIKPKNSEQAFSMNALMDPNIPIVTIEGEAGTGKTLISLACAFEQVKKDNKGRYHKIFFARKIISVGASEIGFLPGDAKDKMNPFMGGMVDNLEYLESLSDKSKSLIAEFKNKEIFSVEALGFIRGRSLRNIFFIIDEAQNLTPHEVKTIITRA
;
A
#
# COMPACT_ATOMS: atom_id res chain seq x y z
N MET A 1 -7.50 2.14 91.26
CA MET A 1 -8.60 1.33 91.84
C MET A 1 -9.89 1.67 91.08
N PRO A 2 -10.85 0.74 90.90
CA PRO A 2 -10.90 -0.19 89.76
C PRO A 2 -12.20 -0.10 88.92
N GLN A 3 -12.18 -0.85 87.81
CA GLN A 3 -13.27 -1.68 87.23
C GLN A 3 -14.51 -1.10 86.50
N SER A 4 -14.63 -1.62 85.26
CA SER A 4 -15.76 -2.33 84.64
C SER A 4 -16.95 -1.60 84.00
N SER A 5 -16.91 -1.60 82.66
CA SER A 5 -17.88 -2.18 81.70
C SER A 5 -19.33 -1.68 81.58
N LYS A 6 -19.63 -1.14 80.39
CA LYS A 6 -20.77 -1.37 79.44
C LYS A 6 -20.87 -0.09 78.58
N LYS A 7 -21.03 -0.06 77.25
CA LYS A 7 -21.76 -0.91 76.30
C LYS A 7 -21.35 -0.53 74.86
N THR A 8 -21.18 -1.55 73.99
CA THR A 8 -21.59 -1.69 72.56
C THR A 8 -21.66 -0.45 71.64
N ASN A 9 -20.78 -0.40 70.62
CA ASN A 9 -20.99 -0.66 69.16
C ASN A 9 -21.91 0.35 68.44
N GLY A 10 -21.62 0.90 67.26
CA GLY A 10 -20.58 0.71 66.23
C GLY A 10 -20.51 1.98 65.35
N SER A 11 -19.33 2.32 64.83
CA SER A 11 -18.81 2.01 63.48
C SER A 11 -19.20 3.06 62.43
N ASP A 12 -18.22 3.84 61.94
CA ASP A 12 -17.75 3.64 60.56
C ASP A 12 -16.44 4.39 60.23
N ASP A 13 -15.74 3.77 59.30
CA ASP A 13 -14.35 3.90 58.85
C ASP A 13 -13.93 5.24 58.22
N SER A 14 -12.64 5.57 58.31
CA SER A 14 -11.83 5.92 57.12
C SER A 14 -10.33 6.12 57.40
N THR A 15 -9.54 5.60 56.46
CA THR A 15 -8.19 6.03 56.03
C THR A 15 -6.98 5.81 56.94
N VAL A 16 -6.06 4.94 56.52
CA VAL A 16 -4.63 5.04 56.88
C VAL A 16 -3.74 4.78 55.66
N ALA A 17 -2.87 5.76 55.38
CA ALA A 17 -1.74 5.64 54.47
C ALA A 17 -0.43 5.39 55.24
N LEU A 18 0.30 4.36 54.80
CA LEU A 18 1.76 4.24 54.64
C LEU A 18 2.74 4.55 55.81
N LYS A 19 3.47 3.50 56.25
CA LYS A 19 4.96 3.50 56.26
C LYS A 19 5.62 2.11 56.43
N LYS A 20 6.42 1.77 55.40
CA LYS A 20 7.72 1.04 55.33
C LYS A 20 7.97 -0.24 56.16
N VAL A 21 8.30 -1.35 55.45
CA VAL A 21 9.48 -2.19 55.75
C VAL A 21 10.17 -2.70 54.47
N SER A 22 11.50 -2.69 54.53
CA SER A 22 12.53 -3.05 53.56
C SER A 22 12.49 -4.50 53.06
N LEU A 23 12.75 -4.72 51.75
CA LEU A 23 13.08 -6.03 51.18
C LEU A 23 14.35 -5.97 50.33
N LYS A 24 15.33 -6.78 50.76
CA LYS A 24 16.64 -7.02 50.14
C LYS A 24 16.49 -7.54 48.70
N ARG A 25 17.39 -7.07 47.83
CA ARG A 25 17.61 -7.57 46.47
C ARG A 25 18.02 -9.05 46.48
N THR A 26 17.26 -9.89 45.80
CA THR A 26 17.73 -11.17 45.23
C THR A 26 17.52 -11.14 43.71
N LYS A 27 18.61 -11.11 42.95
CA LYS A 27 18.59 -11.35 41.50
C LYS A 27 18.26 -12.83 41.25
N GLY A 28 17.13 -13.12 40.62
CA GLY A 28 16.80 -14.43 40.08
C GLY A 28 16.58 -14.33 38.56
N PRO A 29 17.11 -15.26 37.73
CA PRO A 29 16.91 -15.23 36.30
C PRO A 29 15.59 -15.94 35.97
N THR A 30 14.55 -15.20 35.60
CA THR A 30 13.33 -15.82 35.05
C THR A 30 13.38 -15.80 33.53
N LYS A 31 13.90 -16.90 32.98
CA LYS A 31 13.66 -17.30 31.59
C LYS A 31 12.16 -17.28 31.34
N LYS A 32 11.68 -16.42 30.44
CA LYS A 32 10.31 -16.51 29.91
C LYS A 32 10.13 -17.91 29.30
N ALA A 33 9.20 -18.70 29.83
CA ALA A 33 8.80 -19.96 29.23
C ALA A 33 8.30 -19.67 27.80
N LYS A 34 8.98 -20.25 26.79
CA LYS A 34 8.50 -20.26 25.41
C LYS A 34 7.20 -21.05 25.39
N VAL A 35 6.07 -20.37 25.18
CA VAL A 35 4.82 -21.04 24.77
C VAL A 35 5.13 -21.77 23.46
N LEU A 36 5.08 -23.10 23.47
CA LEU A 36 5.27 -23.92 22.27
C LEU A 36 4.12 -23.62 21.30
N LYS A 37 4.39 -22.81 20.27
CA LYS A 37 3.46 -22.50 19.19
C LYS A 37 3.16 -23.82 18.44
N VAL A 38 1.89 -24.24 18.43
CA VAL A 38 1.47 -25.45 17.71
C VAL A 38 1.49 -25.14 16.21
N LYS A 39 2.25 -25.92 15.44
CA LYS A 39 2.36 -25.77 13.99
C LYS A 39 1.01 -26.00 13.29
N LYS A 40 0.60 -25.04 12.47
CA LYS A 40 -0.63 -25.11 11.67
C LYS A 40 -0.39 -25.84 10.34
N ILE A 41 -1.48 -26.17 9.64
CA ILE A 41 -1.47 -26.70 8.28
C ILE A 41 -2.16 -25.65 7.40
N MET A 42 -1.45 -25.12 6.42
CA MET A 42 -1.91 -24.07 5.51
C MET A 42 -2.26 -24.71 4.17
N VAL A 43 -3.54 -24.74 3.80
CA VAL A 43 -4.01 -25.25 2.51
C VAL A 43 -4.11 -24.08 1.53
N LEU A 44 -3.39 -24.14 0.41
CA LEU A 44 -3.34 -23.06 -0.56
C LEU A 44 -4.40 -23.20 -1.65
N ASP A 45 -5.03 -22.08 -1.99
CA ASP A 45 -5.86 -21.89 -3.17
C ASP A 45 -5.01 -21.48 -4.40
N THR A 46 -5.54 -21.65 -5.62
CA THR A 46 -4.86 -21.34 -6.89
C THR A 46 -4.52 -19.87 -7.04
N ASN A 47 -5.39 -18.97 -6.58
CA ASN A 47 -5.16 -17.53 -6.70
C ASN A 47 -3.96 -17.02 -5.87
N VAL A 48 -3.51 -17.78 -4.88
CA VAL A 48 -2.36 -17.44 -4.04
C VAL A 48 -1.04 -17.44 -4.85
N PRO A 49 -0.59 -18.58 -5.41
CA PRO A 49 0.63 -18.64 -6.23
C PRO A 49 0.54 -17.86 -7.55
N LEU A 50 -0.66 -17.69 -8.12
CA LEU A 50 -0.86 -16.86 -9.31
C LEU A 50 -0.60 -15.38 -9.04
N HIS A 51 -0.86 -14.92 -7.82
CA HIS A 51 -0.59 -13.54 -7.41
C HIS A 51 0.81 -13.36 -6.84
N ASP A 52 1.33 -14.33 -6.08
CA ASP A 52 2.69 -14.30 -5.54
C ASP A 52 3.39 -15.65 -5.72
N PRO A 53 4.38 -15.74 -6.62
CA PRO A 53 5.10 -16.99 -6.83
C PRO A 53 6.03 -17.35 -5.66
N ASN A 54 6.27 -16.46 -4.70
CA ASN A 54 7.09 -16.72 -3.50
C ASN A 54 6.26 -17.09 -2.27
N CYS A 55 4.96 -17.32 -2.42
CA CYS A 55 4.02 -17.55 -1.32
C CYS A 55 4.45 -18.67 -0.36
N LEU A 56 5.21 -19.67 -0.82
CA LEU A 56 5.73 -20.77 0.01
C LEU A 56 6.64 -20.32 1.16
N ARG A 57 7.17 -19.09 1.11
CA ARG A 57 8.02 -18.51 2.15
C ARG A 57 7.26 -17.69 3.19
N CYS A 58 5.96 -17.48 2.99
CA CYS A 58 5.14 -16.57 3.79
C CYS A 58 4.48 -17.24 5.01
N PHE A 59 4.77 -18.51 5.28
CA PHE A 59 4.05 -19.30 6.28
C PHE A 59 4.91 -19.74 7.48
N ASP A 60 6.08 -19.13 7.67
CA ASP A 60 7.02 -19.43 8.77
C ASP A 60 7.24 -20.94 8.95
N ASP A 61 7.03 -21.44 10.18
CA ASP A 61 7.22 -22.81 10.63
C ASP A 61 6.01 -23.73 10.38
N ASN A 62 4.95 -23.22 9.74
CA ASN A 62 3.72 -23.97 9.44
C ASN A 62 3.88 -24.84 8.20
N ASP A 63 3.22 -26.00 8.21
CA ASP A 63 3.24 -26.90 7.06
C ASP A 63 2.31 -26.37 5.97
N ILE A 64 2.71 -26.54 4.72
CA ILE A 64 1.98 -26.08 3.54
C ILE A 64 1.44 -27.31 2.80
N VAL A 65 0.16 -27.26 2.44
CA VAL A 65 -0.48 -28.24 1.58
C VAL A 65 -0.90 -27.56 0.28
N ILE A 66 -0.44 -28.12 -0.84
CA ILE A 66 -0.90 -27.75 -2.18
C ILE A 66 -1.80 -28.89 -2.69
N PRO A 67 -3.10 -28.63 -2.89
CA PRO A 67 -3.97 -29.54 -3.64
C PRO A 67 -3.44 -29.80 -5.06
N LEU A 68 -3.52 -31.04 -5.56
CA LEU A 68 -3.09 -31.35 -6.93
C LEU A 68 -3.86 -30.51 -7.97
N VAL A 69 -5.16 -30.26 -7.72
CA VAL A 69 -5.98 -29.43 -8.61
C VAL A 69 -5.41 -28.02 -8.81
N VAL A 70 -4.79 -27.45 -7.78
CA VAL A 70 -4.13 -26.14 -7.84
C VAL A 70 -2.92 -26.19 -8.79
N ILE A 71 -2.13 -27.26 -8.74
CA ILE A 71 -0.98 -27.43 -9.65
C ILE A 71 -1.47 -27.56 -11.09
N THR A 72 -2.51 -28.37 -11.32
CA THR A 72 -3.11 -28.57 -12.64
C THR A 72 -3.64 -27.25 -13.22
N GLU A 73 -4.29 -26.44 -12.41
CA GLU A 73 -4.83 -25.14 -12.82
C GLU A 73 -3.71 -24.14 -13.13
N ILE A 74 -2.68 -24.03 -12.27
CA ILE A 74 -1.52 -23.16 -12.53
C ILE A 74 -0.80 -23.56 -13.82
N ASP A 75 -0.76 -24.85 -14.17
CA ASP A 75 -0.16 -25.31 -15.42
C ASP A 75 -0.88 -24.74 -16.66
N GLN A 76 -2.22 -24.66 -16.62
CA GLN A 76 -3.01 -24.03 -17.68
C GLN A 76 -2.68 -22.54 -17.82
N PHE A 77 -2.42 -21.86 -16.70
CA PHE A 77 -2.01 -20.45 -16.67
C PHE A 77 -0.57 -20.20 -17.13
N LYS A 78 0.22 -21.19 -17.57
CA LYS A 78 1.57 -20.93 -18.13
C LYS A 78 1.56 -20.22 -19.48
N LYS A 79 0.47 -20.33 -20.24
CA LYS A 79 0.38 -19.81 -21.61
C LYS A 79 -0.04 -18.34 -21.60
N GLY A 80 0.85 -17.46 -22.04
CA GLY A 80 0.59 -16.03 -22.16
C GLY A 80 1.76 -15.15 -21.71
N SER A 81 1.56 -13.83 -21.79
CA SER A 81 2.54 -12.80 -21.46
C SER A 81 2.19 -11.97 -20.23
N ASP A 82 1.05 -12.24 -19.58
CA ASP A 82 0.60 -11.47 -18.45
C ASP A 82 1.39 -11.81 -17.17
N THR A 83 1.27 -10.94 -16.17
CA THR A 83 1.89 -11.12 -14.85
C THR A 83 1.51 -12.45 -14.22
N ILE A 84 0.24 -12.87 -14.36
CA ILE A 84 -0.27 -14.15 -13.89
C ILE A 84 0.48 -15.32 -14.56
N ASN A 85 0.75 -15.24 -15.86
CA ASN A 85 1.48 -16.31 -16.57
C ASN A 85 2.96 -16.37 -16.18
N LEU A 86 3.57 -15.21 -15.89
CA LEU A 86 4.93 -15.14 -15.37
C LEU A 86 5.00 -15.74 -13.95
N ASN A 87 4.03 -15.43 -13.10
CA ASN A 87 3.92 -15.96 -11.75
C ASN A 87 3.71 -17.47 -11.75
N ALA A 88 2.80 -17.98 -12.59
CA ALA A 88 2.57 -19.42 -12.77
C ALA A 88 3.87 -20.17 -13.14
N ARG A 89 4.62 -19.65 -14.13
CA ARG A 89 5.92 -20.22 -14.53
C ARG A 89 6.96 -20.17 -13.42
N SER A 90 7.02 -19.05 -12.69
CA SER A 90 7.97 -18.88 -11.58
C SER A 90 7.67 -19.84 -10.43
N PHE A 91 6.40 -19.96 -10.04
CA PHE A 91 5.95 -20.86 -8.99
C PHE A 91 6.26 -22.32 -9.32
N LEU A 92 5.93 -22.78 -10.53
CA LEU A 92 6.16 -24.17 -10.93
C LEU A 92 7.66 -24.50 -11.05
N ARG A 93 8.51 -23.55 -11.44
CA ARG A 93 9.97 -23.71 -11.37
C ARG A 93 10.48 -23.83 -9.94
N GLN A 94 9.87 -23.13 -8.98
CA GLN A 94 10.23 -23.27 -7.57
C GLN A 94 9.80 -24.63 -7.04
N LEU A 95 8.58 -25.07 -7.39
CA LEU A 95 8.06 -26.38 -7.02
C LEU A 95 8.96 -27.51 -7.54
N ASP A 96 9.40 -27.43 -8.80
CA ASP A 96 10.31 -28.40 -9.44
C ASP A 96 11.69 -28.46 -8.76
N LYS A 97 12.23 -27.31 -8.33
CA LYS A 97 13.48 -27.25 -7.56
C LYS A 97 13.37 -27.88 -6.17
N ILE A 98 12.17 -27.88 -5.59
CA ILE A 98 11.90 -28.48 -4.29
C ILE A 98 11.70 -29.99 -4.45
N SER A 99 10.93 -30.42 -5.46
CA SER A 99 10.61 -31.83 -5.72
C SER A 99 11.79 -32.66 -6.21
N SER A 100 12.73 -32.07 -6.93
CA SER A 100 13.93 -32.74 -7.45
C SER A 100 14.93 -33.16 -6.37
N ARG A 101 14.78 -32.65 -5.13
CA ARG A 101 15.70 -32.96 -4.02
C ARG A 101 15.23 -34.16 -3.18
N GLU A 102 13.92 -34.27 -2.96
CA GLU A 102 13.28 -35.34 -2.20
C GLU A 102 11.88 -35.52 -2.82
N GLY A 103 11.54 -36.73 -3.28
CA GLY A 103 10.20 -36.96 -3.86
C GLY A 103 9.08 -36.60 -2.88
N PHE A 104 7.90 -36.21 -3.37
CA PHE A 104 6.78 -35.73 -2.52
C PHE A 104 6.16 -36.78 -1.59
N ASN A 105 6.72 -38.00 -1.49
CA ASN A 105 6.20 -39.07 -0.64
C ASN A 105 6.49 -38.78 0.84
N GLY A 106 5.60 -38.02 1.48
CA GLY A 106 5.68 -37.63 2.89
C GLY A 106 5.89 -36.13 3.13
N GLY A 107 6.09 -35.36 2.05
CA GLY A 107 6.35 -33.92 2.08
C GLY A 107 7.84 -33.56 2.07
N VAL A 108 8.17 -32.34 1.61
CA VAL A 108 9.54 -31.84 1.45
C VAL A 108 9.78 -30.66 2.39
N SER A 109 10.93 -30.64 3.09
CA SER A 109 11.29 -29.50 3.94
C SER A 109 11.58 -28.24 3.12
N LEU A 110 10.98 -27.12 3.49
CA LEU A 110 11.23 -25.83 2.82
C LEU A 110 12.56 -25.18 3.24
N GLY A 111 13.17 -25.61 4.34
CA GLY A 111 14.45 -25.11 4.86
C GLY A 111 14.47 -24.92 6.38
N LYS A 112 15.60 -24.42 6.91
CA LYS A 112 15.78 -24.21 8.36
C LYS A 112 14.75 -23.22 8.91
N GLY A 113 13.97 -23.66 9.89
CA GLY A 113 12.93 -22.84 10.53
C GLY A 113 11.61 -22.76 9.77
N MET A 114 11.50 -23.42 8.60
CA MET A 114 10.26 -23.47 7.82
C MET A 114 9.53 -24.82 7.97
N GLY A 115 8.26 -24.86 7.58
CA GLY A 115 7.46 -26.07 7.59
C GLY A 115 7.74 -27.04 6.44
N ILE A 116 6.92 -28.07 6.35
CA ILE A 116 6.96 -29.10 5.32
C ILE A 116 5.93 -28.79 4.24
N LEU A 117 6.34 -28.88 2.97
CA LEU A 117 5.47 -28.77 1.82
C LEU A 117 4.95 -30.16 1.41
N THR A 118 3.64 -30.34 1.35
CA THR A 118 3.00 -31.59 0.89
C THR A 118 2.06 -31.33 -0.27
N VAL A 119 2.10 -32.18 -1.30
CA VAL A 119 1.09 -32.18 -2.37
C VAL A 119 0.05 -33.24 -2.06
N VAL A 120 -1.23 -32.85 -2.05
CA VAL A 120 -2.34 -33.77 -1.73
C VAL A 120 -3.17 -34.02 -2.97
N LEU A 121 -3.37 -35.30 -3.30
CA LEU A 121 -4.21 -35.74 -4.41
C LEU A 121 -5.68 -35.46 -4.13
N ASN A 122 -6.47 -35.27 -5.20
CA ASN A 122 -7.91 -35.15 -5.09
C ASN A 122 -8.51 -36.37 -4.40
N LYS A 123 -9.49 -36.12 -3.52
CA LYS A 123 -10.25 -37.15 -2.83
C LYS A 123 -11.73 -37.01 -3.19
N PRO A 124 -12.49 -38.12 -3.15
CA PRO A 124 -13.95 -38.03 -3.24
C PRO A 124 -14.46 -37.08 -2.16
N TYR A 125 -15.50 -36.32 -2.49
CA TYR A 125 -16.11 -35.41 -1.55
C TYR A 125 -16.75 -36.19 -0.40
N SER A 126 -16.57 -35.71 0.84
CA SER A 126 -17.34 -36.24 1.95
C SER A 126 -18.84 -36.00 1.70
N GLU A 127 -19.70 -36.90 2.18
CA GLU A 127 -21.15 -36.84 1.94
C GLU A 127 -21.77 -35.52 2.42
N PHE A 128 -21.25 -34.99 3.53
CA PHE A 128 -21.60 -33.66 4.06
C PHE A 128 -21.23 -32.52 3.10
N VAL A 129 -20.02 -32.53 2.54
CA VAL A 129 -19.55 -31.48 1.62
C VAL A 129 -20.27 -31.58 0.26
N LYS A 130 -20.56 -32.79 -0.23
CA LYS A 130 -21.33 -33.00 -1.48
C LYS A 130 -22.68 -32.32 -1.46
N VAL A 131 -23.41 -32.43 -0.35
CA VAL A 131 -24.75 -31.84 -0.20
C VAL A 131 -24.70 -30.32 -0.13
N GLN A 132 -23.65 -29.76 0.48
CA GLN A 132 -23.55 -28.32 0.77
C GLN A 132 -22.86 -27.50 -0.32
N LEU A 133 -21.99 -28.11 -1.13
CA LEU A 133 -21.19 -27.43 -2.16
C LEU A 133 -21.49 -27.91 -3.59
N TYR A 134 -22.75 -28.14 -3.93
CA TYR A 134 -23.16 -28.49 -5.30
C TYR A 134 -23.31 -27.23 -6.18
N PRO A 135 -22.88 -27.23 -7.46
CA PRO A 135 -22.17 -28.30 -8.18
C PRO A 135 -20.67 -28.36 -7.85
N GLU A 136 -20.01 -29.47 -8.21
CA GLU A 136 -18.57 -29.63 -8.05
C GLU A 136 -17.79 -28.55 -8.82
N SER A 137 -16.79 -27.97 -8.16
CA SER A 137 -15.88 -26.99 -8.76
C SER A 137 -14.45 -27.22 -8.25
N VAL A 138 -13.49 -26.54 -8.88
CA VAL A 138 -12.09 -26.54 -8.42
C VAL A 138 -12.01 -26.01 -6.98
N ASP A 139 -12.65 -24.87 -6.70
CA ASP A 139 -12.76 -24.29 -5.36
C ASP A 139 -13.31 -25.29 -4.34
N ASN A 140 -14.40 -25.98 -4.69
CA ASN A 140 -15.06 -26.91 -3.80
C ASN A 140 -14.17 -28.14 -3.53
N SER A 141 -13.31 -28.52 -4.48
CA SER A 141 -12.33 -29.60 -4.32
C SER A 141 -11.22 -29.20 -3.33
N ILE A 142 -10.76 -27.95 -3.40
CA ILE A 142 -9.77 -27.38 -2.46
C ILE A 142 -10.38 -27.33 -1.05
N ILE A 143 -11.62 -26.86 -0.93
CA ILE A 143 -12.35 -26.81 0.34
C ILE A 143 -12.55 -28.21 0.92
N ASN A 144 -12.89 -29.21 0.10
CA ASN A 144 -13.03 -30.61 0.53
C ASN A 144 -11.71 -31.15 1.11
N ILE A 145 -10.57 -30.86 0.47
CA ILE A 145 -9.25 -31.26 0.98
C ILE A 145 -8.97 -30.60 2.34
N ALA A 146 -9.27 -29.30 2.50
CA ALA A 146 -9.11 -28.62 3.78
C ALA A 146 -10.02 -29.21 4.88
N TYR A 147 -11.25 -29.58 4.53
CA TYR A 147 -12.18 -30.24 5.45
C TYR A 147 -11.68 -31.62 5.91
N GLU A 148 -11.24 -32.45 4.97
CA GLU A 148 -10.68 -33.78 5.25
C GLU A 148 -9.43 -33.70 6.13
N LEU A 149 -8.54 -32.74 5.87
CA LEU A 149 -7.36 -32.50 6.70
C LEU A 149 -7.74 -32.08 8.11
N LYS A 150 -8.78 -31.25 8.25
CA LYS A 150 -9.31 -30.85 9.56
C LYS A 150 -9.81 -32.07 10.34
N LEU A 151 -10.54 -32.98 9.70
CA LEU A 151 -11.01 -34.22 10.34
C LEU A 151 -9.86 -35.15 10.74
N LYS A 152 -8.84 -35.28 9.88
CA LYS A 152 -7.68 -36.14 10.13
C LYS A 152 -6.73 -35.60 11.20
N HIS A 153 -6.63 -34.29 11.36
CA HIS A 153 -5.67 -33.62 12.24
C HIS A 153 -6.34 -32.86 13.39
N GLN A 154 -7.00 -33.56 14.31
CA GLN A 154 -7.71 -32.94 15.44
C GLN A 154 -6.80 -32.11 16.38
N ASN A 155 -5.49 -32.39 16.40
CA ASN A 155 -4.51 -31.69 17.25
C ASN A 155 -3.84 -30.49 16.57
N ARG A 156 -4.17 -30.18 15.32
CA ARG A 156 -3.55 -29.08 14.55
C ARG A 156 -4.62 -28.24 13.88
N GLN A 157 -4.43 -26.92 13.87
CA GLN A 157 -5.32 -26.05 13.12
C GLN A 157 -5.04 -26.16 11.63
N VAL A 158 -6.08 -26.46 10.85
CA VAL A 158 -6.07 -26.39 9.39
C VAL A 158 -6.65 -25.05 8.97
N VAL A 159 -5.91 -24.31 8.16
CA VAL A 159 -6.26 -22.98 7.67
C VAL A 159 -6.26 -23.00 6.14
N LEU A 160 -7.39 -22.68 5.53
CA LEU A 160 -7.47 -22.42 4.10
C LEU A 160 -7.01 -20.99 3.81
N VAL A 161 -6.14 -20.83 2.82
CA VAL A 161 -5.56 -19.55 2.42
C VAL A 161 -5.98 -19.26 0.98
N SER A 162 -6.74 -18.18 0.78
CA SER A 162 -7.26 -17.78 -0.53
C SER A 162 -7.31 -16.27 -0.66
N LYS A 163 -7.39 -15.76 -1.89
CA LYS A 163 -7.68 -14.34 -2.18
C LYS A 163 -9.12 -14.11 -2.62
N ASP A 164 -9.89 -15.17 -2.83
CA ASP A 164 -11.28 -15.09 -3.28
C ASP A 164 -12.22 -15.09 -2.07
N VAL A 165 -13.00 -14.02 -1.94
CA VAL A 165 -14.01 -13.86 -0.89
C VAL A 165 -15.02 -15.02 -0.89
N ASN A 166 -15.40 -15.54 -2.07
CA ASN A 166 -16.36 -16.63 -2.19
C ASN A 166 -15.80 -17.93 -1.62
N VAL A 167 -14.53 -18.25 -1.90
CA VAL A 167 -13.84 -19.43 -1.35
C VAL A 167 -13.76 -19.32 0.17
N LEU A 168 -13.40 -18.15 0.69
CA LEU A 168 -13.31 -17.90 2.13
C LEU A 168 -14.66 -18.04 2.84
N VAL A 169 -15.74 -17.49 2.25
CA VAL A 169 -17.10 -17.57 2.81
C VAL A 169 -17.60 -19.02 2.84
N LYS A 170 -17.44 -19.77 1.74
CA LYS A 170 -17.80 -21.19 1.65
C LYS A 170 -17.03 -22.05 2.65
N ALA A 171 -15.73 -21.80 2.82
CA ALA A 171 -14.93 -22.56 3.79
C ALA A 171 -15.37 -22.30 5.24
N ARG A 172 -15.68 -21.03 5.57
CA ARG A 172 -16.14 -20.65 6.92
C ARG A 172 -17.51 -21.22 7.25
N SER A 173 -18.44 -21.31 6.29
CA SER A 173 -19.75 -21.92 6.52
C SER A 173 -19.66 -23.42 6.86
N LEU A 174 -18.58 -24.08 6.45
CA LEU A 174 -18.24 -25.48 6.79
C LEU A 174 -17.39 -25.60 8.08
N GLY A 175 -17.18 -24.50 8.78
CA GLY A 175 -16.37 -24.42 9.99
C GLY A 175 -14.87 -24.59 9.74
N ILE A 176 -14.38 -24.43 8.51
CA ILE A 176 -12.95 -24.41 8.21
C ILE A 176 -12.42 -23.01 8.52
N ILE A 177 -11.27 -22.92 9.19
CA ILE A 177 -10.62 -21.63 9.40
C ILE A 177 -10.10 -21.17 8.03
N ALA A 178 -10.53 -19.99 7.57
CA ALA A 178 -10.13 -19.45 6.28
C ALA A 178 -9.58 -18.03 6.43
N GLN A 179 -8.42 -17.77 5.83
CA GLN A 179 -7.68 -16.51 5.92
C GLN A 179 -7.42 -15.96 4.51
N ASP A 180 -7.56 -14.64 4.38
CA ASP A 180 -7.12 -13.94 3.17
C ASP A 180 -5.60 -14.04 3.05
N PHE A 181 -5.10 -14.30 1.83
CA PHE A 181 -3.66 -14.24 1.55
C PHE A 181 -3.20 -12.79 1.47
N LEU A 182 -2.88 -12.27 2.64
CA LEU A 182 -2.10 -11.07 2.79
C LEU A 182 -0.62 -11.46 2.67
N PHE A 183 -0.07 -11.38 1.45
CA PHE A 183 1.37 -11.12 1.34
C PHE A 183 1.65 -9.89 2.22
N GLU A 184 2.84 -9.75 2.80
CA GLU A 184 3.28 -8.48 3.38
C GLU A 184 3.30 -7.40 2.27
N LYS A 185 2.11 -6.95 1.86
CA LYS A 185 1.82 -5.57 1.55
C LYS A 185 2.38 -4.83 2.74
N VAL A 186 3.46 -4.10 2.50
CA VAL A 186 3.98 -2.99 3.29
C VAL A 186 3.33 -2.96 4.69
N SER A 187 3.99 -3.53 5.68
CA SER A 187 3.48 -3.78 7.04
C SER A 187 3.05 -2.53 7.81
N ASN A 188 3.07 -1.35 7.17
CA ASN A 188 2.37 -0.15 7.57
C ASN A 188 1.82 0.52 6.30
N VAL A 189 0.55 0.33 5.97
CA VAL A 189 -0.16 1.27 5.07
C VAL A 189 -0.72 2.45 5.88
N ASP A 190 -0.68 2.34 7.23
CA ASP A 190 -1.15 3.36 8.18
C ASP A 190 -0.43 4.71 8.07
N PHE A 191 0.73 4.79 7.41
CA PHE A 191 1.36 6.10 7.14
C PHE A 191 0.67 6.86 6.00
N LEU A 192 -0.03 6.17 5.07
CA LEU A 192 -0.78 6.81 3.98
C LEU A 192 -2.10 7.42 4.48
N SER A 193 -2.57 7.03 5.67
CA SER A 193 -3.76 7.56 6.33
C SER A 193 -3.47 8.62 7.39
N GLU A 194 -2.22 9.05 7.57
CA GLU A 194 -1.92 10.16 8.48
C GLU A 194 -2.41 11.48 7.88
N GLU A 195 -3.57 11.95 8.37
CA GLU A 195 -4.04 13.31 8.13
C GLU A 195 -2.99 14.34 8.54
N ILE A 196 -3.02 15.52 7.91
CA ILE A 196 -2.12 16.63 8.23
C ILE A 196 -2.26 16.97 9.71
N LYS A 197 -1.19 16.72 10.48
CA LYS A 197 -1.20 16.92 11.92
C LYS A 197 -1.27 18.41 12.25
N THR A 198 -2.24 18.78 13.07
CA THR A 198 -2.34 20.11 13.65
C THR A 198 -1.66 20.14 15.01
N ILE A 199 -0.68 21.01 15.21
CA ILE A 199 0.09 21.13 16.45
C ILE A 199 -0.17 22.50 17.08
N LYS A 200 -0.42 22.51 18.40
CA LYS A 200 -0.53 23.74 19.16
C LYS A 200 0.86 24.23 19.59
N VAL A 201 1.18 25.49 19.31
CA VAL A 201 2.49 26.10 19.59
C VAL A 201 2.35 27.51 20.19
N PRO A 202 3.38 28.03 20.88
CA PRO A 202 3.40 29.42 21.33
C PRO A 202 3.29 30.41 20.18
N GLU A 203 2.73 31.58 20.43
CA GLU A 203 2.53 32.62 19.41
C GLU A 203 3.85 33.13 18.83
N GLU A 204 4.86 33.23 19.69
CA GLU A 204 6.21 33.70 19.36
C GLU A 204 6.85 32.82 18.29
N LEU A 205 6.57 31.52 18.28
CA LEU A 205 7.07 30.60 17.25
C LEU A 205 6.48 30.94 15.88
N ILE A 206 5.18 31.24 15.83
CA ILE A 206 4.51 31.60 14.58
C ILE A 206 5.05 32.95 14.08
N ASP A 207 5.23 33.92 14.96
CA ASP A 207 5.80 35.22 14.60
C ASP A 207 7.24 35.09 14.08
N MET A 208 8.06 34.26 14.72
CA MET A 208 9.40 33.93 14.24
C MET A 208 9.36 33.26 12.86
N LEU A 209 8.41 32.35 12.60
CA LEU A 209 8.25 31.71 11.28
C LEU A 209 7.90 32.72 10.19
N TYR A 210 6.96 33.64 10.44
CA TYR A 210 6.61 34.67 9.46
C TYR A 210 7.75 35.67 9.21
N LYS A 211 8.58 35.94 10.23
CA LYS A 211 9.75 36.83 10.13
C LYS A 211 10.94 36.16 9.43
N ASN A 212 11.31 34.97 9.85
CA ASN A 212 12.55 34.29 9.45
C ASN A 212 12.35 33.27 8.31
N GLN A 213 11.10 32.92 7.98
CA GLN A 213 10.69 31.87 7.04
C GLN A 213 11.09 30.43 7.44
N GLU A 214 12.11 30.26 8.26
CA GLU A 214 12.58 28.99 8.77
C GLU A 214 12.98 29.14 10.25
N VAL A 215 12.57 28.19 11.08
CA VAL A 215 12.88 28.18 12.51
C VAL A 215 13.22 26.77 12.95
N SER A 216 14.32 26.61 13.69
CA SER A 216 14.65 25.34 14.33
C SER A 216 13.66 25.08 15.47
N TYR A 217 12.86 24.04 15.32
CA TYR A 217 11.88 23.63 16.33
C TYR A 217 11.66 22.12 16.24
N PRO A 218 12.05 21.34 17.27
CA PRO A 218 11.95 19.89 17.21
C PRO A 218 10.49 19.44 17.39
N ILE A 219 9.98 18.69 16.41
CA ILE A 219 8.73 17.94 16.54
C ILE A 219 9.08 16.47 16.76
N LYS A 220 8.76 15.93 17.94
CA LYS A 220 9.10 14.54 18.29
C LYS A 220 8.41 13.57 17.34
N GLY A 221 9.21 12.72 16.67
CA GLY A 221 8.71 11.71 15.74
C GLY A 221 8.35 12.25 14.35
N ALA A 222 8.63 13.53 14.05
CA ALA A 222 8.40 14.07 12.72
C ALA A 222 9.37 13.49 11.68
N ALA A 223 8.84 13.01 10.56
CA ALA A 223 9.62 12.59 9.42
C ALA A 223 10.13 13.79 8.61
N ALA A 224 11.12 13.58 7.74
CA ALA A 224 11.52 14.58 6.76
C ALA A 224 10.38 14.80 5.74
N ASN A 225 10.20 16.04 5.30
CA ASN A 225 9.14 16.48 4.40
C ASN A 225 7.71 16.31 4.96
N GLN A 226 7.56 16.07 6.26
CA GLN A 226 6.24 15.99 6.87
C GLN A 226 5.61 17.38 7.00
N ASN A 227 4.35 17.50 6.60
CA ASN A 227 3.59 18.74 6.63
C ASN A 227 2.82 18.88 7.95
N PHE A 228 2.78 20.11 8.49
CA PHE A 228 2.04 20.42 9.71
C PHE A 228 1.27 21.73 9.57
N ILE A 229 0.14 21.80 10.27
CA ILE A 229 -0.56 23.07 10.54
C ILE A 229 -0.29 23.45 11.98
N LEU A 230 0.38 24.59 12.19
CA LEU A 230 0.59 25.15 13.51
C LEU A 230 -0.58 26.04 13.86
N LYS A 231 -1.12 25.89 15.07
CA LYS A 231 -2.13 26.79 15.66
C LYS A 231 -1.59 27.36 16.96
N CYS A 232 -1.80 28.66 17.18
CA CYS A 232 -1.45 29.26 18.46
C CYS A 232 -2.24 28.58 19.61
N VAL A 233 -1.58 28.36 20.75
CA VAL A 233 -2.26 27.87 21.97
C VAL A 233 -3.27 28.91 22.47
N HIS A 234 -2.89 30.19 22.43
CA HIS A 234 -3.67 31.32 22.90
C HIS A 234 -3.77 32.38 21.80
N GLY A 235 -4.71 32.22 20.88
CA GLY A 235 -4.95 33.18 19.80
C GLY A 235 -5.41 32.52 18.51
N ASN A 236 -5.50 33.33 17.44
CA ASN A 236 -6.03 32.90 16.14
C ASN A 236 -4.96 32.75 15.06
N LYS A 237 -3.67 32.98 15.39
CA LYS A 237 -2.58 32.83 14.43
C LYS A 237 -2.39 31.36 14.07
N THR A 238 -2.14 31.11 12.78
CA THR A 238 -1.85 29.78 12.24
C THR A 238 -0.70 29.89 11.24
N ALA A 239 0.02 28.79 11.04
CA ALA A 239 1.06 28.71 10.02
C ALA A 239 1.06 27.32 9.39
N MET A 240 1.27 27.25 8.08
CA MET A 240 1.53 26.00 7.37
C MET A 240 3.05 25.81 7.28
N VAL A 241 3.55 24.62 7.65
CA VAL A 241 4.99 24.36 7.64
C VAL A 241 5.31 22.97 7.08
N VAL A 242 6.51 22.83 6.53
CA VAL A 242 7.14 21.54 6.25
C VAL A 242 8.34 21.35 7.18
N HIS A 243 8.48 20.14 7.73
CA HIS A 243 9.63 19.77 8.54
C HIS A 243 10.75 19.22 7.66
N PHE A 244 11.91 19.86 7.67
CA PHE A 244 13.09 19.42 6.91
C PHE A 244 14.37 19.75 7.68
N GLY A 245 15.30 18.80 7.76
CA GLY A 245 16.60 19.03 8.41
C GLY A 245 16.54 19.41 9.89
N GLY A 246 15.45 19.11 10.60
CA GLY A 246 15.25 19.53 12.01
C GLY A 246 14.73 20.96 12.16
N ALA A 247 14.36 21.62 11.07
CA ALA A 247 13.72 22.94 11.06
C ALA A 247 12.31 22.87 10.50
N LEU A 248 11.50 23.87 10.86
CA LEU A 248 10.19 24.13 10.29
C LEU A 248 10.32 25.26 9.29
N LYS A 249 9.99 24.97 8.03
CA LYS A 249 9.98 25.94 6.94
C LYS A 249 8.56 26.37 6.64
N LEU A 250 8.31 27.67 6.66
CA LEU A 250 7.01 28.28 6.40
C LEU A 250 6.58 28.08 4.95
N ILE A 251 5.34 27.64 4.76
CA ILE A 251 4.66 27.57 3.47
C ILE A 251 3.63 28.70 3.41
N LYS A 252 3.86 29.66 2.53
CA LYS A 252 2.93 30.77 2.29
C LYS A 252 1.94 30.37 1.20
N LYS A 253 0.68 30.15 1.58
CA LYS A 253 -0.41 29.92 0.62
C LYS A 253 -0.69 31.17 -0.22
N ASP A 254 -0.59 32.35 0.40
CA ASP A 254 -0.81 33.62 -0.28
C ASP A 254 0.32 33.91 -1.27
N GLY A 255 -0.07 34.18 -2.52
CA GLY A 255 0.87 34.35 -3.62
C GLY A 255 1.42 33.05 -4.20
N MET A 256 1.01 31.87 -3.69
CA MET A 256 1.34 30.60 -4.32
C MET A 256 0.51 30.40 -5.59
N TYR A 257 1.18 30.21 -6.71
CA TYR A 257 0.55 29.85 -7.98
C TYR A 257 1.49 28.98 -8.83
N ALA A 258 0.91 28.13 -9.66
CA ALA A 258 1.60 27.43 -10.72
C ALA A 258 0.72 27.46 -11.97
N PHE A 259 1.23 27.95 -13.11
CA PHE A 259 0.46 28.08 -14.35
C PHE A 259 -0.95 28.65 -14.14
N ASN A 260 -1.04 29.80 -13.46
CA ASN A 260 -2.28 30.51 -13.09
C ASN A 260 -3.26 29.74 -12.17
N ILE A 261 -2.90 28.56 -11.67
CA ILE A 261 -3.66 27.83 -10.65
C ILE A 261 -3.18 28.23 -9.26
N LYS A 262 -4.13 28.58 -8.39
CA LYS A 262 -3.92 28.80 -6.95
C LYS A 262 -4.47 27.61 -6.14
N PRO A 263 -3.80 27.18 -5.07
CA PRO A 263 -4.33 26.13 -4.19
C PRO A 263 -5.58 26.63 -3.43
N LYS A 264 -6.65 25.84 -3.41
CA LYS A 264 -7.92 26.18 -2.73
C LYS A 264 -7.89 25.88 -1.24
N ASN A 265 -7.22 24.80 -0.83
CA ASN A 265 -7.09 24.37 0.56
C ASN A 265 -5.61 24.14 0.95
N SER A 266 -5.37 23.67 2.18
CA SER A 266 -4.03 23.45 2.71
C SER A 266 -3.33 22.27 2.04
N GLU A 267 -4.06 21.20 1.76
CA GLU A 267 -3.62 19.96 1.13
C GLU A 267 -3.05 20.23 -0.27
N GLN A 268 -3.76 21.05 -1.05
CA GLN A 268 -3.32 21.50 -2.37
C GLN A 268 -2.09 22.39 -2.29
N ALA A 269 -2.00 23.26 -1.29
CA ALA A 269 -0.83 24.11 -1.09
C ALA A 269 0.41 23.30 -0.65
N PHE A 270 0.24 22.30 0.22
CA PHE A 270 1.32 21.36 0.56
C PHE A 270 1.76 20.55 -0.67
N SER A 271 0.81 20.06 -1.46
CA SER A 271 1.10 19.32 -2.70
C SER A 271 1.86 20.17 -3.71
N MET A 272 1.39 21.41 -3.95
CA MET A 272 2.05 22.36 -4.85
C MET A 272 3.45 22.75 -4.34
N ASN A 273 3.62 22.96 -3.03
CA ASN A 273 4.93 23.20 -2.43
C ASN A 273 5.89 22.04 -2.69
N ALA A 274 5.44 20.79 -2.46
CA ALA A 274 6.27 19.61 -2.67
C ALA A 274 6.64 19.42 -4.15
N LEU A 275 5.69 19.62 -5.08
CA LEU A 275 5.91 19.49 -6.52
C LEU A 275 6.90 20.54 -7.08
N MET A 276 6.98 21.71 -6.46
CA MET A 276 7.85 22.80 -6.90
C MET A 276 9.26 22.74 -6.26
N ASP A 277 9.44 21.96 -5.19
CA ASP A 277 10.71 21.84 -4.47
C ASP A 277 11.73 20.97 -5.25
N PRO A 278 12.90 21.51 -5.65
CA PRO A 278 13.94 20.74 -6.35
C PRO A 278 14.52 19.58 -5.56
N ASN A 279 14.40 19.62 -4.23
CA ASN A 279 15.00 18.61 -3.35
C ASN A 279 14.11 17.38 -3.17
N ILE A 280 12.89 17.40 -3.72
CA ILE A 280 11.93 16.29 -3.65
C ILE A 280 11.81 15.67 -5.05
N PRO A 281 12.60 14.61 -5.36
CA PRO A 281 12.63 14.04 -6.70
C PRO A 281 11.38 13.22 -7.05
N ILE A 282 10.66 12.73 -6.04
CA ILE A 282 9.45 11.91 -6.20
C ILE A 282 8.39 12.44 -5.25
N VAL A 283 7.23 12.79 -5.82
CA VAL A 283 6.04 13.19 -5.06
C VAL A 283 4.92 12.22 -5.40
N THR A 284 4.32 11.63 -4.37
CA THR A 284 3.10 10.82 -4.50
C THR A 284 1.94 11.61 -3.94
N ILE A 285 0.87 11.75 -4.72
CA ILE A 285 -0.33 12.49 -4.32
C ILE A 285 -1.50 11.53 -4.33
N GLU A 286 -2.04 11.26 -3.15
CA GLU A 286 -3.22 10.44 -2.93
C GLU A 286 -4.39 11.32 -2.47
N GLY A 287 -5.62 10.92 -2.78
CA GLY A 287 -6.82 11.63 -2.37
C GLY A 287 -8.02 11.24 -3.23
N GLU A 288 -9.22 11.60 -2.76
CA GLU A 288 -10.48 11.27 -3.45
C GLU A 288 -10.59 11.92 -4.84
N ALA A 289 -11.54 11.46 -5.66
CA ALA A 289 -11.85 12.07 -6.95
C ALA A 289 -12.28 13.53 -6.77
N GLY A 290 -11.91 14.41 -7.72
CA GLY A 290 -12.27 15.83 -7.67
C GLY A 290 -11.39 16.72 -6.77
N THR A 291 -10.44 16.16 -6.03
CA THR A 291 -9.50 16.93 -5.18
C THR A 291 -8.44 17.74 -5.94
N GLY A 292 -8.38 17.60 -7.28
CA GLY A 292 -7.50 18.40 -8.14
C GLY A 292 -6.06 17.89 -8.27
N LYS A 293 -5.78 16.63 -7.89
CA LYS A 293 -4.43 16.02 -7.92
C LYS A 293 -3.75 16.16 -9.29
N THR A 294 -4.42 15.70 -10.34
CA THR A 294 -3.91 15.71 -11.72
C THR A 294 -3.77 17.15 -12.23
N LEU A 295 -4.75 18.02 -11.94
CA LEU A 295 -4.73 19.42 -12.33
C LEU A 295 -3.52 20.17 -11.73
N ILE A 296 -3.31 20.06 -10.42
CA ILE A 296 -2.18 20.72 -9.73
C ILE A 296 -0.84 20.17 -10.22
N SER A 297 -0.76 18.86 -10.45
CA SER A 297 0.45 18.23 -10.98
C SER A 297 0.79 18.77 -12.38
N LEU A 298 -0.21 18.86 -13.27
CA LEU A 298 -0.05 19.46 -14.60
C LEU A 298 0.36 20.93 -14.51
N ALA A 299 -0.31 21.72 -13.67
CA ALA A 299 -0.01 23.13 -13.48
C ALA A 299 1.44 23.36 -13.01
N CYS A 300 1.91 22.58 -12.02
CA CYS A 300 3.29 22.62 -11.54
C CYS A 300 4.30 22.18 -12.61
N ALA A 301 3.95 21.19 -13.43
CA ALA A 301 4.80 20.73 -14.52
C ALA A 301 4.99 21.80 -15.60
N PHE A 302 3.89 22.43 -16.04
CA PHE A 302 3.95 23.52 -17.02
C PHE A 302 4.68 24.76 -16.48
N GLU A 303 4.50 25.07 -15.19
CA GLU A 303 5.25 26.15 -14.52
C GLU A 303 6.76 25.89 -14.54
N GLN A 304 7.19 24.64 -14.39
CA GLN A 304 8.61 24.26 -14.33
C GLN A 304 9.27 23.97 -15.68
N VAL A 305 8.50 23.98 -16.77
CA VAL A 305 8.95 23.76 -18.16
C VAL A 305 8.91 25.06 -18.99
N LYS A 306 8.81 26.22 -18.32
CA LYS A 306 8.62 27.53 -18.95
C LYS A 306 9.63 27.90 -20.05
N LYS A 307 9.10 28.67 -21.01
CA LYS A 307 9.77 29.29 -22.15
C LYS A 307 11.02 30.08 -21.70
N ASP A 308 12.04 30.10 -22.55
CA ASP A 308 13.30 30.85 -22.37
C ASP A 308 14.38 30.19 -21.48
N ASN A 309 14.45 28.85 -21.43
CA ASN A 309 15.50 28.09 -20.72
C ASN A 309 15.62 28.38 -19.20
N LYS A 310 14.61 29.01 -18.60
CA LYS A 310 14.53 29.23 -17.14
C LYS A 310 13.79 28.10 -16.40
N GLY A 311 13.09 27.23 -17.13
CA GLY A 311 12.48 26.02 -16.60
C GLY A 311 13.54 24.99 -16.17
N ARG A 312 13.26 24.24 -15.10
CA ARG A 312 14.14 23.18 -14.59
C ARG A 312 14.13 21.94 -15.49
N TYR A 313 13.01 21.71 -16.17
CA TYR A 313 12.80 20.54 -17.01
C TYR A 313 12.61 20.96 -18.46
N HIS A 314 13.07 20.12 -19.40
CA HIS A 314 12.95 20.38 -20.84
C HIS A 314 11.64 19.87 -21.43
N LYS A 315 11.03 18.87 -20.79
CA LYS A 315 9.86 18.17 -21.32
C LYS A 315 8.98 17.65 -20.19
N ILE A 316 7.68 17.58 -20.43
CA ILE A 316 6.68 16.98 -19.55
C ILE A 316 6.24 15.67 -20.18
N PHE A 317 6.36 14.59 -19.43
CA PHE A 317 5.80 13.30 -19.80
C PHE A 317 4.56 13.07 -18.97
N PHE A 318 3.44 12.79 -19.64
CA PHE A 318 2.23 12.35 -18.98
C PHE A 318 1.95 10.91 -19.40
N ALA A 319 1.86 10.02 -18.43
CA ALA A 319 1.54 8.62 -18.70
C ALA A 319 0.39 8.14 -17.82
N ARG A 320 -0.44 7.26 -18.39
CA ARG A 320 -1.53 6.58 -17.70
C ARG A 320 -1.52 5.11 -18.11
N LYS A 321 -1.85 4.21 -17.19
CA LYS A 321 -2.11 2.81 -17.55
C LYS A 321 -3.48 2.73 -18.20
N ILE A 322 -3.53 2.15 -19.40
CA ILE A 322 -4.80 1.86 -20.07
C ILE A 322 -5.33 0.55 -19.49
N ILE A 323 -6.48 0.60 -18.81
CA ILE A 323 -7.22 -0.61 -18.43
C ILE A 323 -8.36 -0.75 -19.43
N SER A 324 -8.32 -1.79 -20.27
CA SER A 324 -9.43 -2.13 -21.14
C SER A 324 -10.61 -2.63 -20.30
N VAL A 325 -11.78 -1.99 -20.45
CA VAL A 325 -13.03 -2.47 -19.85
C VAL A 325 -13.69 -3.42 -20.86
N GLY A 326 -13.74 -4.71 -20.56
CA GLY A 326 -14.36 -5.75 -21.41
C GLY A 326 -13.39 -6.52 -22.31
N ALA A 327 -13.93 -7.49 -23.07
CA ALA A 327 -13.20 -8.47 -23.92
C ALA A 327 -12.44 -7.88 -25.12
N SER A 328 -12.26 -6.57 -25.16
CA SER A 328 -11.53 -5.87 -26.21
C SER A 328 -10.09 -5.67 -25.76
N GLU A 329 -9.26 -6.68 -25.96
CA GLU A 329 -7.81 -6.50 -25.90
C GLU A 329 -7.41 -5.39 -26.90
N ILE A 330 -6.62 -4.42 -26.43
CA ILE A 330 -6.16 -3.24 -27.20
C ILE A 330 -5.45 -3.61 -28.52
N GLY A 331 -5.03 -4.88 -28.67
CA GLY A 331 -4.57 -5.44 -29.93
C GLY A 331 -5.53 -5.23 -31.10
N PHE A 332 -6.83 -5.06 -30.85
CA PHE A 332 -7.87 -4.97 -31.89
C PHE A 332 -8.39 -3.56 -32.22
N LEU A 333 -8.03 -2.51 -31.48
CA LEU A 333 -8.37 -1.15 -31.89
C LEU A 333 -7.51 -0.77 -33.11
N PRO A 334 -8.08 -0.41 -34.28
CA PRO A 334 -7.30 0.14 -35.38
C PRO A 334 -6.79 1.55 -35.00
N GLY A 335 -5.60 1.92 -35.48
CA GLY A 335 -5.00 3.24 -35.24
C GLY A 335 -3.65 3.21 -34.53
N ASP A 336 -3.04 4.39 -34.37
CA ASP A 336 -1.75 4.55 -33.70
C ASP A 336 -1.87 4.47 -32.16
N ALA A 337 -0.75 4.57 -31.45
CA ALA A 337 -0.75 4.54 -29.99
C ALA A 337 -1.60 5.67 -29.37
N LYS A 338 -1.68 6.84 -30.02
CA LYS A 338 -2.45 8.00 -29.53
C LYS A 338 -3.94 7.76 -29.73
N ASP A 339 -4.36 7.22 -30.86
CA ASP A 339 -5.75 6.89 -31.17
C ASP A 339 -6.34 5.92 -30.14
N LYS A 340 -5.55 4.94 -29.71
CA LYS A 340 -5.93 3.97 -28.68
C LYS A 340 -6.01 4.57 -27.28
N MET A 341 -5.28 5.66 -27.02
CA MET A 341 -5.27 6.35 -25.74
C MET A 341 -6.40 7.37 -25.60
N ASN A 342 -6.80 8.01 -26.69
CA ASN A 342 -7.77 9.12 -26.70
C ASN A 342 -9.02 8.91 -25.83
N PRO A 343 -9.71 7.75 -25.84
CA PRO A 343 -10.91 7.54 -25.01
C PRO A 343 -10.63 7.63 -23.51
N PHE A 344 -9.41 7.27 -23.08
CA PHE A 344 -9.00 7.26 -21.68
C PHE A 344 -8.36 8.59 -21.25
N MET A 345 -8.19 9.54 -22.17
CA MET A 345 -7.52 10.81 -21.89
C MET A 345 -8.48 11.97 -21.61
N GLY A 346 -9.81 11.76 -21.66
CA GLY A 346 -10.81 12.82 -21.49
C GLY A 346 -10.55 13.72 -20.28
N GLY A 347 -10.41 13.15 -19.08
CA GLY A 347 -10.12 13.95 -17.88
C GLY A 347 -8.79 14.70 -17.90
N MET A 348 -7.78 14.24 -18.65
CA MET A 348 -6.55 15.00 -18.86
C MET A 348 -6.79 16.15 -19.85
N VAL A 349 -7.53 15.90 -20.93
CA VAL A 349 -7.89 16.93 -21.93
C VAL A 349 -8.69 18.05 -21.26
N ASP A 350 -9.68 17.72 -20.45
CA ASP A 350 -10.48 18.71 -19.70
C ASP A 350 -9.60 19.59 -18.79
N ASN A 351 -8.61 18.99 -18.11
CA ASN A 351 -7.67 19.74 -17.29
C ASN A 351 -6.78 20.67 -18.13
N LEU A 352 -6.33 20.22 -19.31
CA LEU A 352 -5.55 21.06 -20.22
C LEU A 352 -6.39 22.23 -20.76
N GLU A 353 -7.64 21.99 -21.17
CA GLU A 353 -8.55 23.04 -21.62
C GLU A 353 -8.82 24.07 -20.52
N TYR A 354 -9.01 23.60 -19.28
CA TYR A 354 -9.16 24.51 -18.14
C TYR A 354 -7.89 25.36 -17.93
N LEU A 355 -6.70 24.76 -17.96
CA LEU A 355 -5.43 25.50 -17.86
C LEU A 355 -5.25 26.49 -19.02
N GLU A 356 -5.63 26.12 -20.25
CA GLU A 356 -5.59 27.02 -21.41
C GLU A 356 -6.54 28.20 -21.21
N SER A 357 -7.75 27.98 -20.67
CA SER A 357 -8.74 29.04 -20.43
C SER A 357 -8.26 30.12 -19.45
N LEU A 358 -7.31 29.77 -18.58
CA LEU A 358 -6.69 30.67 -17.61
C LEU A 358 -5.45 31.38 -18.18
N SER A 359 -5.01 31.03 -19.39
CA SER A 359 -3.91 31.68 -20.10
C SER A 359 -4.43 32.73 -21.09
N ASP A 360 -3.62 33.76 -21.39
CA ASP A 360 -4.05 34.83 -22.29
C ASP A 360 -4.45 34.30 -23.67
N LYS A 361 -5.67 34.68 -24.11
CA LYS A 361 -6.34 34.18 -25.34
C LYS A 361 -5.57 34.35 -26.64
N SER A 362 -4.45 35.07 -26.65
CA SER A 362 -3.70 35.40 -27.87
C SER A 362 -2.79 34.28 -28.36
N LYS A 363 -2.37 33.33 -27.51
CA LYS A 363 -1.56 32.15 -27.89
C LYS A 363 -1.83 30.98 -26.95
N SER A 364 -2.36 29.87 -27.46
CA SER A 364 -2.44 28.63 -26.67
C SER A 364 -1.03 28.09 -26.39
N LEU A 365 -0.51 28.40 -25.20
CA LEU A 365 0.81 27.96 -24.72
C LEU A 365 0.91 26.43 -24.68
N ILE A 366 -0.19 25.75 -24.32
CA ILE A 366 -0.24 24.29 -24.24
C ILE A 366 -0.23 23.68 -25.64
N ALA A 367 -0.95 24.27 -26.62
CA ALA A 367 -0.84 23.85 -28.01
C ALA A 367 0.57 24.06 -28.56
N GLU A 368 1.23 25.17 -28.20
CA GLU A 368 2.64 25.40 -28.57
C GLU A 368 3.55 24.32 -27.96
N PHE A 369 3.36 23.96 -26.69
CA PHE A 369 4.13 22.90 -26.04
C PHE A 369 3.87 21.53 -26.65
N LYS A 370 2.64 21.22 -27.07
CA LYS A 370 2.34 19.99 -27.83
C LYS A 370 3.07 19.99 -29.18
N ASN A 371 2.97 21.08 -29.94
CA ASN A 371 3.58 21.20 -31.27
C ASN A 371 5.11 21.14 -31.24
N LYS A 372 5.73 21.66 -30.19
CA LYS A 372 7.19 21.59 -29.96
C LYS A 372 7.63 20.29 -29.28
N GLU A 373 6.72 19.35 -29.06
CA GLU A 373 6.95 18.12 -28.30
C GLU A 373 7.51 18.36 -26.89
N ILE A 374 7.23 19.51 -26.28
CA ILE A 374 7.57 19.85 -24.89
C ILE A 374 6.61 19.16 -23.93
N PHE A 375 5.38 18.89 -24.35
CA PHE A 375 4.41 18.05 -23.61
C PHE A 375 4.05 16.83 -24.47
N SER A 376 4.26 15.63 -23.92
CA SER A 376 3.93 14.38 -24.60
C SER A 376 3.14 13.44 -23.70
N VAL A 377 2.08 12.87 -24.27
CA VAL A 377 1.29 11.79 -23.66
C VAL A 377 1.78 10.47 -24.20
N GLU A 378 2.20 9.57 -23.30
CA GLU A 378 2.86 8.31 -23.65
C GLU A 378 2.22 7.16 -22.87
N ALA A 379 2.00 6.01 -23.52
CA ALA A 379 1.63 4.81 -22.79
C ALA A 379 2.85 4.30 -22.01
N LEU A 380 2.62 3.84 -20.77
CA LEU A 380 3.71 3.39 -19.89
C LEU A 380 4.62 2.31 -20.51
N GLY A 381 4.07 1.47 -21.40
CA GLY A 381 4.83 0.46 -22.13
C GLY A 381 5.94 1.03 -23.03
N PHE A 382 5.75 2.21 -23.61
CA PHE A 382 6.71 2.85 -24.53
C PHE A 382 7.90 3.52 -23.85
N ILE A 383 7.90 3.56 -22.52
CA ILE A 383 8.98 4.17 -21.73
C ILE A 383 10.10 3.16 -21.46
N ARG A 384 9.80 1.86 -21.62
CA ARG A 384 10.76 0.78 -21.38
C ARG A 384 11.92 0.85 -22.36
N GLY A 385 13.13 1.05 -21.83
CA GLY A 385 14.37 1.12 -22.62
C GLY A 385 14.81 2.54 -23.00
N ARG A 386 14.05 3.58 -22.64
CA ARG A 386 14.45 4.98 -22.82
C ARG A 386 15.25 5.47 -21.60
N SER A 387 16.18 6.41 -21.83
CA SER A 387 16.78 7.22 -20.76
C SER A 387 16.04 8.56 -20.74
N LEU A 388 15.41 8.87 -19.61
CA LEU A 388 14.68 10.12 -19.41
C LEU A 388 15.57 11.06 -18.60
N ARG A 389 15.96 12.20 -19.18
CA ARG A 389 16.80 13.19 -18.50
C ARG A 389 16.11 14.54 -18.49
N ASN A 390 16.11 15.22 -17.34
CA ASN A 390 15.51 16.55 -17.16
C ASN A 390 14.04 16.61 -17.62
N ILE A 391 13.25 15.60 -17.24
CA ILE A 391 11.84 15.49 -17.59
C ILE A 391 11.00 15.61 -16.31
N PHE A 392 9.92 16.39 -16.39
CA PHE A 392 8.87 16.35 -15.38
C PHE A 392 7.92 15.19 -15.73
N PHE A 393 7.96 14.10 -14.98
CA PHE A 393 7.21 12.90 -15.30
C PHE A 393 5.99 12.73 -14.38
N ILE A 394 4.79 12.81 -14.96
CA ILE A 394 3.50 12.59 -14.30
C ILE A 394 2.98 11.21 -14.68
N ILE A 395 2.61 10.44 -13.66
CA ILE A 395 1.95 9.15 -13.80
C ILE A 395 0.56 9.27 -13.16
N ASP A 396 -0.48 9.30 -13.99
CA ASP A 396 -1.85 9.44 -13.55
C ASP A 396 -2.50 8.06 -13.31
N GLU A 397 -3.43 8.02 -12.37
CA GLU A 397 -4.06 6.77 -11.87
C GLU A 397 -3.05 5.68 -11.48
N ALA A 398 -2.01 6.07 -10.74
CA ALA A 398 -0.93 5.17 -10.36
C ALA A 398 -1.39 3.95 -9.54
N GLN A 399 -2.57 3.99 -8.90
CA GLN A 399 -3.16 2.85 -8.20
C GLN A 399 -3.48 1.66 -9.12
N ASN A 400 -3.56 1.89 -10.44
CA ASN A 400 -3.77 0.85 -11.44
C ASN A 400 -2.47 0.09 -11.79
N LEU A 401 -1.32 0.53 -11.26
CA LEU A 401 -0.02 -0.05 -11.52
C LEU A 401 0.30 -1.20 -10.59
N THR A 402 1.04 -2.18 -11.12
CA THR A 402 1.67 -3.21 -10.33
C THR A 402 2.98 -2.69 -9.70
N PRO A 403 3.42 -3.26 -8.56
CA PRO A 403 4.71 -2.87 -7.95
C PRO A 403 5.90 -2.99 -8.90
N HIS A 404 5.89 -3.97 -9.81
CA HIS A 404 6.93 -4.14 -10.82
C HIS A 404 6.93 -2.98 -11.84
N GLU A 405 5.76 -2.53 -12.29
CA GLU A 405 5.64 -1.38 -13.20
C GLU A 405 6.15 -0.10 -12.53
N VAL A 406 5.75 0.17 -11.28
CA VAL A 406 6.24 1.32 -10.50
C VAL A 406 7.76 1.28 -10.35
N LYS A 407 8.32 0.12 -9.97
CA LYS A 407 9.78 -0.06 -9.86
C LYS A 407 10.49 0.17 -11.20
N THR A 408 9.91 -0.30 -12.29
CA THR A 408 10.47 -0.12 -13.64
C THR A 408 10.52 1.36 -14.02
N ILE A 409 9.53 2.16 -13.62
CA ILE A 409 9.47 3.59 -13.89
C ILE A 409 10.49 4.35 -13.04
N ILE A 410 10.49 4.12 -11.72
CA ILE A 410 11.38 4.84 -10.78
C ILE A 410 12.85 4.59 -11.11
N THR A 411 13.22 3.38 -11.53
CA THR A 411 14.62 3.06 -11.89
C THR A 411 15.11 3.71 -13.19
N ARG A 412 14.26 4.49 -13.88
CA ARG A 412 14.58 5.18 -15.15
C ARG A 412 14.60 6.70 -15.01
N ALA A 413 14.10 7.23 -13.90
CA ALA A 413 14.04 8.66 -13.58
C ALA A 413 15.38 9.17 -13.03
#